data_AF-A0A7K0P1Z7-F1
#
_entry.id   AF-A0A7K0P1Z7-F1
#
_cell.length_a   1.000
_cell.length_b   1.000
_cell.length_c   1.000
_cell.angle_alpha   90.00
_cell.angle_beta   90.00
_cell.angle_gamma   90.00
#
_symmetry.space_group_name_H-M   'P 1'
#
loop_
_entity.id
_entity.type
_entity.pdbx_description
1 polymer ?
#
loop_
_entity_poly.entity_id
_entity_poly.type
_entity_poly.pdbx_seq_one_letter_code
_entity_poly.pdbx_strand_id
1 'polypeptide(L)' 'MNPWGFDLDAITVPTFVWQGSDDLMVPAAHGHWLGDNVAATSATILDGQGHFSLAAASFDQCVRQLRGVLDR' A
#
# COMPACT_ATOMS: atom_id res chain seq x y z
N MET A 1 -10.65 16.96 -8.65
CA MET A 1 -9.34 16.35 -8.40
C MET A 1 -8.39 16.83 -9.48
N ASN A 2 -7.15 17.14 -9.13
CA ASN A 2 -6.12 17.43 -10.12
C ASN A 2 -5.43 16.11 -10.52
N PRO A 3 -5.01 15.96 -11.79
CA PRO A 3 -4.20 14.82 -12.20
C PRO A 3 -2.86 14.81 -11.43
N TRP A 4 -2.25 13.63 -11.33
CA TRP A 4 -1.03 13.39 -10.52
C TRP A 4 0.23 14.08 -11.07
N GLY A 5 0.14 14.72 -12.23
CA GLY A 5 1.30 15.31 -12.93
C GLY A 5 2.14 14.28 -13.69
N PHE A 6 1.75 13.00 -13.65
CA PHE A 6 2.30 11.90 -14.43
C PHE A 6 1.24 10.81 -14.59
N ASP A 7 1.50 9.86 -15.49
CA ASP A 7 0.63 8.70 -15.73
C ASP A 7 0.91 7.60 -14.70
N LEU A 8 -0.11 7.11 -14.01
CA LEU A 8 0.03 6.05 -13.01
C LEU A 8 0.44 4.71 -13.65
N ASP A 9 0.12 4.51 -14.93
CA ASP A 9 0.56 3.34 -15.69
C ASP A 9 2.06 3.35 -15.96
N ALA A 10 2.72 4.52 -15.81
CA ALA A 10 4.17 4.62 -15.91
C ALA A 10 4.91 4.04 -14.67
N ILE A 11 4.20 3.74 -13.57
CA ILE A 11 4.79 3.07 -12.40
C ILE A 11 4.92 1.58 -12.71
N THR A 12 6.07 1.17 -13.21
CA THR A 12 6.37 -0.22 -13.59
C THR A 12 7.20 -0.99 -12.57
N VAL A 13 7.71 -0.32 -11.54
CA VAL A 13 8.47 -0.95 -10.45
C VAL A 13 7.52 -1.54 -9.41
N PRO A 14 7.87 -2.68 -8.78
CA PRO A 14 7.04 -3.26 -7.73
C PRO A 14 6.74 -2.25 -6.62
N THR A 15 5.45 -2.02 -6.38
CA THR A 15 4.93 -1.09 -5.38
C THR A 15 4.04 -1.85 -4.40
N PHE A 16 4.16 -1.56 -3.11
CA PHE A 16 3.39 -2.24 -2.06
C PHE A 16 2.63 -1.24 -1.21
N VAL A 17 1.33 -1.46 -1.05
CA VAL A 17 0.45 -0.65 -0.21
C VAL A 17 -0.05 -1.52 0.93
N TRP A 18 0.13 -1.07 2.17
CA TRP A 18 -0.41 -1.72 3.37
C TRP A 18 -1.36 -0.76 4.05
N GLN A 19 -2.59 -1.19 4.31
CA GLN A 19 -3.63 -0.35 4.87
C GLN A 19 -4.47 -1.13 5.89
N GLY A 20 -4.82 -0.46 6.97
CA GLY A 20 -5.77 -0.99 7.96
C GLY A 20 -7.20 -0.65 7.57
N SER A 21 -8.12 -1.60 7.75
CA SER A 21 -9.57 -1.38 7.52
C SER A 21 -10.19 -0.40 8.52
N ASP A 22 -9.70 -0.40 9.76
CA ASP A 22 -10.14 0.44 10.88
C ASP A 22 -9.25 1.68 11.06
N ASP A 23 -8.52 2.08 10.01
CA ASP A 23 -7.73 3.31 10.02
C ASP A 23 -8.65 4.54 10.04
N LEU A 24 -8.70 5.18 11.21
CA LEU A 24 -9.50 6.38 11.45
C LEU A 24 -8.86 7.66 10.92
N MET A 25 -7.62 7.59 10.42
CA MET A 25 -6.86 8.73 9.88
C MET A 25 -6.90 8.73 8.36
N VAL A 26 -6.80 7.55 7.73
CA VAL A 26 -6.84 7.37 6.28
C VAL A 26 -7.82 6.25 5.93
N PRO A 27 -8.92 6.54 5.20
CA PRO A 27 -9.90 5.52 4.85
C PRO A 27 -9.32 4.37 4.03
N ALA A 28 -9.73 3.15 4.31
CA ALA A 28 -9.30 1.95 3.58
C ALA A 28 -9.57 2.03 2.06
N ALA A 29 -10.58 2.79 1.64
CA ALA A 29 -10.89 3.07 0.24
C ALA A 29 -9.69 3.64 -0.54
N HIS A 30 -8.78 4.37 0.10
CA HIS A 30 -7.57 4.88 -0.54
C HIS A 30 -6.59 3.74 -0.86
N GLY A 31 -6.44 2.78 0.05
CA GLY A 31 -5.61 1.59 -0.17
C GLY A 31 -6.16 0.73 -1.31
N HIS A 32 -7.47 0.52 -1.35
CA HIS A 32 -8.14 -0.15 -2.47
C HIS A 32 -7.92 0.59 -3.79
N TRP A 33 -8.17 1.90 -3.82
CA TRP A 33 -8.00 2.70 -5.03
C TRP A 33 -6.56 2.63 -5.56
N LEU A 34 -5.54 2.71 -4.70
CA LEU A 34 -4.15 2.58 -5.12
C LEU A 34 -3.84 1.18 -5.68
N GLY A 35 -4.40 0.13 -5.08
CA GLY A 35 -4.27 -1.24 -5.58
C GLY A 35 -4.89 -1.44 -6.96
N ASP A 36 -6.01 -0.76 -7.23
CA ASP A 36 -6.76 -0.90 -8.48
C ASP A 36 -6.25 0.01 -9.62
N ASN A 37 -5.57 1.12 -9.28
CA ASN A 37 -5.26 2.19 -10.25
C ASN A 37 -3.77 2.42 -10.51
N VAL A 38 -2.86 1.75 -9.78
CA VAL A 38 -1.41 1.85 -10.03
C VAL A 38 -0.89 0.52 -10.56
N ALA A 39 -0.33 0.54 -11.78
CA ALA A 39 -0.09 -0.66 -12.59
C ALA A 39 0.73 -1.77 -11.91
N ALA A 40 1.81 -1.43 -11.22
CA ALA A 40 2.69 -2.41 -10.57
C ALA A 40 2.48 -2.52 -9.04
N THR A 41 1.26 -2.23 -8.56
CA THR A 41 0.94 -2.26 -7.12
C THR A 41 0.37 -3.59 -6.65
N SER A 42 0.78 -4.00 -5.44
CA SER A 42 0.08 -5.01 -4.64
C SER A 42 -0.37 -4.37 -3.33
N ALA A 43 -1.69 -4.39 -3.10
CA ALA A 43 -2.31 -3.86 -1.89
C ALA A 43 -2.67 -4.98 -0.90
N THR A 44 -2.24 -4.82 0.35
CA THR A 44 -2.61 -5.67 1.48
C THR A 44 -3.47 -4.87 2.44
N ILE A 45 -4.74 -5.24 2.54
CA ILE A 45 -5.69 -4.61 3.47
C ILE A 45 -5.88 -5.53 4.67
N LEU A 46 -5.52 -5.06 5.87
CA LEU A 46 -5.62 -5.84 7.10
C LEU A 46 -6.88 -5.47 7.89
N ASP A 47 -7.68 -6.50 8.16
CA ASP A 47 -8.90 -6.38 8.96
C ASP A 47 -8.57 -6.00 10.41
N GLY A 48 -9.35 -5.10 11.02
CA GLY A 48 -9.19 -4.67 12.41
C GLY A 48 -7.95 -3.82 12.73
N GLN A 49 -7.12 -3.47 11.75
CA GLN A 49 -5.95 -2.62 11.96
C GLN A 49 -6.30 -1.15 11.74
N GLY A 50 -5.83 -0.29 12.64
CA GLY A 50 -5.83 1.16 12.47
C GLY A 50 -4.45 1.70 12.09
N HIS A 51 -4.33 3.03 11.96
CA HIS A 51 -3.12 3.70 11.47
C HIS A 51 -1.83 3.28 12.19
N PHE A 52 -1.85 3.29 13.52
CA PHE A 52 -0.68 2.95 14.33
C PHE A 52 -0.53 1.45 14.58
N SER A 53 -1.64 0.72 14.73
CA SER A 53 -1.59 -0.70 15.03
C SER A 53 -1.08 -1.51 13.84
N LEU A 54 -1.41 -1.08 12.61
CA LEU A 54 -0.86 -1.64 11.38
C LEU A 54 0.67 -1.58 11.39
N ALA A 55 1.24 -0.40 11.64
CA ALA A 55 2.69 -0.22 11.69
C ALA A 55 3.32 -1.09 12.78
N ALA A 56 2.74 -1.09 13.99
CA ALA A 56 3.25 -1.89 15.10
C ALA A 56 3.22 -3.41 14.81
N ALA A 57 2.17 -3.90 14.13
CA ALA A 57 1.97 -5.32 13.88
C ALA A 57 2.69 -5.85 12.62
N SER A 58 2.90 -4.99 11.62
CA SER A 58 3.26 -5.43 10.26
C SER A 58 4.57 -4.86 9.71
N PHE A 59 5.26 -3.97 10.42
CA PHE A 59 6.48 -3.34 9.93
C PHE A 59 7.53 -4.34 9.42
N ASP A 60 7.82 -5.39 10.18
CA ASP A 60 8.78 -6.44 9.79
C ASP A 60 8.36 -7.17 8.51
N GLN A 61 7.06 -7.35 8.31
CA GLN A 61 6.52 -8.00 7.10
C GLN A 61 6.66 -7.09 5.88
N CYS A 62 6.38 -5.79 6.04
CA CYS A 62 6.59 -4.78 4.99
C CYS A 62 8.07 -4.76 4.55
N VAL A 63 9.00 -4.73 5.52
CA VAL A 63 10.44 -4.74 5.24
C VAL A 63 10.86 -6.05 4.55
N ARG A 64 10.34 -7.19 5.01
CA ARG A 64 10.64 -8.49 4.39
C ARG A 64 10.14 -8.57 2.95
N GLN A 65 8.94 -8.08 2.68
CA GLN A 65 8.38 -8.03 1.32
C GLN A 65 9.23 -7.16 0.40
N LEU A 66 9.65 -5.98 0.89
CA LEU A 66 10.55 -5.10 0.16
C LEU A 66 11.89 -5.77 -0.14
N ARG A 67 12.54 -6.40 0.86
CA ARG A 67 13.80 -7.12 0.63
C ARG A 67 13.65 -8.24 -0.40
N GLY A 68 12.51 -8.94 -0.37
CA GLY A 68 12.23 -10.04 -1.30
C GLY A 68 12.12 -9.64 -2.77
N VAL A 69 11.94 -8.36 -3.11
CA VAL A 69 12.07 -7.87 -4.51
C VAL A 69 13.45 -7.33 -4.83
N LEU A 70 14.22 -6.87 -3.84
CA LEU A 70 15.58 -6.36 -4.03
C LEU A 70 16.63 -7.47 -4.13
N ASP A 71 16.40 -8.59 -3.44
CA ASP A 71 17.31 -9.74 -3.42
C ASP A 71 17.14 -10.65 -4.66
N ARG A 72 16.41 -10.22 -5.70
CA ARG A 72 16.16 -10.97 -6.95
C ARG A 72 17.04 -10.52 -8.10
#